data_AF-A0A7V7AT72-F1
#
_entry.id   AF-A0A7V7AT72-F1
#
_cell.length_a   1.000
_cell.length_b   1.000
_cell.length_c   1.000
_cell.angle_alpha   90.00
_cell.angle_beta   90.00
_cell.angle_gamma   90.00
#
_symmetry.space_group_name_H-M   'P 1'
#
loop_
_entity.id
_entity.type
_entity.pdbx_description
1 polymer ?
#
loop_
_entity_poly.entity_id
_entity_poly.type
_entity_poly.pdbx_seq_one_letter_code
_entity_poly.pdbx_strand_id
1 'polypeptide(L)'
;MRKQLWVLVMLLAMSLVLSGCQVGRSDTTTDPDTEQMIIQGCEIDPRSDASWTKIEEFEFDLTNDGQTDFIGLYTMAAQDAKGNFMWDDGQQWLLMVQAGDKFYPLLAEYVQLGNVYFTVSQEMEDLKSKITVLVPTGANLKLESFTYDVEQQGFVQEMLYDSPEDNFLYNSIPAY
;
A
#
# COMPACT_ATOMS: atom_id res chain seq x y z
N MET A 1 28.69 -10.28 -56.58
CA MET A 1 27.28 -10.16 -56.14
C MET A 1 26.81 -11.36 -55.29
N ARG A 2 27.03 -12.62 -55.70
CA ARG A 2 26.59 -13.81 -54.93
C ARG A 2 27.13 -13.87 -53.49
N LYS A 3 28.42 -13.57 -53.24
CA LYS A 3 29.01 -13.62 -51.89
C LYS A 3 28.50 -12.54 -50.93
N GLN A 4 28.11 -11.36 -51.44
CA GLN A 4 27.56 -10.28 -50.60
C GLN A 4 26.10 -10.55 -50.21
N LEU A 5 25.34 -11.26 -51.05
CA LEU A 5 23.99 -11.70 -50.73
C LEU A 5 23.97 -12.71 -49.58
N TRP A 6 24.95 -13.64 -49.53
CA TRP A 6 25.08 -14.62 -48.46
C TRP A 6 25.46 -14.01 -47.11
N VAL A 7 26.30 -12.95 -47.12
CA VAL A 7 26.64 -12.20 -45.91
C VAL A 7 25.43 -11.42 -45.39
N LEU A 8 24.61 -10.86 -46.28
CA LEU A 8 23.37 -10.17 -45.89
C LEU A 8 22.32 -11.13 -45.33
N VAL A 9 22.17 -12.33 -45.91
CA VAL A 9 21.25 -13.36 -45.41
C VAL A 9 21.71 -13.91 -44.05
N MET A 10 23.03 -14.09 -43.83
CA MET A 10 23.54 -14.48 -42.51
C MET A 10 23.33 -13.39 -41.45
N LEU A 11 23.52 -12.11 -41.78
CA LEU A 11 23.28 -11.00 -40.86
C LEU A 11 21.79 -10.84 -40.51
N LEU A 12 20.89 -11.08 -41.47
CA LEU A 12 19.44 -11.05 -41.24
C LEU A 12 18.94 -12.25 -40.40
N ALA A 13 19.57 -13.42 -40.55
CA ALA A 13 19.27 -14.59 -39.73
C ALA A 13 19.79 -14.44 -38.28
N MET A 14 20.91 -13.73 -38.09
CA MET A 14 21.50 -13.49 -36.77
C MET A 14 20.73 -12.43 -35.96
N SER A 15 20.06 -11.47 -36.60
CA SER A 15 19.16 -10.54 -35.92
C SER A 15 17.83 -11.17 -35.47
N LEU A 16 17.37 -12.23 -36.16
CA LEU A 16 16.17 -12.98 -35.76
C LEU A 16 16.37 -13.84 -34.50
N VAL A 17 17.61 -14.25 -34.18
CA VAL A 17 17.91 -15.04 -32.98
C VAL A 17 18.04 -14.15 -31.73
N LEU A 18 18.41 -12.86 -31.89
CA LEU A 18 18.53 -11.92 -30.77
C LEU A 18 17.20 -11.31 -30.30
N SER A 19 16.12 -11.48 -31.06
CA SER A 19 14.76 -11.11 -30.65
C SER A 19 13.98 -12.29 -30.04
N GLY A 20 14.59 -13.47 -29.96
CA GLY A 20 13.95 -14.72 -29.55
C GLY A 20 14.21 -15.10 -28.09
N CYS A 21 14.07 -14.15 -27.16
CA CYS A 21 14.00 -14.41 -25.72
C CYS A 21 13.29 -13.24 -25.02
N GLN A 22 11.99 -13.12 -25.23
CA GLN A 22 11.12 -12.65 -24.16
C GLN A 22 10.28 -13.83 -23.73
N VAL A 23 10.79 -14.46 -22.68
CA VAL A 23 10.11 -15.43 -21.82
C VAL A 23 8.69 -14.94 -21.60
N GLY A 24 7.73 -15.79 -21.93
CA GLY A 24 6.34 -15.51 -21.69
C GLY A 24 6.02 -15.39 -20.19
N ARG A 25 4.99 -14.59 -19.94
CA ARG A 25 4.01 -14.70 -18.87
C ARG A 25 4.41 -14.12 -17.51
N SER A 26 3.92 -12.91 -17.27
CA SER A 26 2.84 -12.73 -16.32
C SER A 26 1.80 -11.82 -16.95
N ASP A 27 0.94 -12.42 -17.79
CA ASP A 27 -0.44 -11.96 -17.81
C ASP A 27 -0.95 -12.28 -16.41
N THR A 28 -0.97 -11.28 -15.53
CA THR A 28 -1.84 -11.32 -14.37
C THR A 28 -3.22 -11.53 -14.96
N THR A 29 -3.69 -12.77 -14.87
CA THR A 29 -5.07 -13.10 -15.13
C THR A 29 -5.80 -12.44 -13.97
N THR A 30 -6.18 -11.17 -14.13
CA THR A 30 -7.15 -10.53 -13.25
C THR A 30 -8.38 -11.40 -13.38
N ASP A 31 -8.60 -12.22 -12.36
CA ASP A 31 -9.84 -12.97 -12.21
C ASP A 31 -10.98 -11.94 -12.29
N PRO A 32 -11.88 -12.03 -13.28
CA PRO A 32 -12.90 -11.00 -13.52
C PRO A 32 -13.94 -10.88 -12.40
N ASP A 33 -13.77 -11.59 -11.28
CA ASP A 33 -14.69 -11.63 -10.14
C ASP A 33 -14.05 -11.16 -8.81
N THR A 34 -12.86 -10.57 -8.84
CA THR A 34 -12.35 -9.88 -7.63
C THR A 34 -13.06 -8.53 -7.53
N GLU A 35 -14.19 -8.49 -6.83
CA GLU A 35 -14.83 -7.22 -6.43
C GLU A 35 -13.77 -6.34 -5.75
N GLN A 36 -13.43 -5.22 -6.39
CA GLN A 36 -12.50 -4.25 -5.80
C GLN A 36 -13.11 -3.73 -4.50
N MET A 37 -12.38 -3.88 -3.39
CA MET A 37 -12.79 -3.29 -2.13
C MET A 37 -12.54 -1.78 -2.18
N ILE A 38 -13.59 -1.00 -1.98
CA ILE A 38 -13.52 0.46 -2.05
C ILE A 38 -13.91 1.03 -0.70
N ILE A 39 -12.98 1.79 -0.13
CA ILE A 39 -13.19 2.54 1.10
C ILE A 39 -13.79 3.89 0.74
N GLN A 40 -15.08 4.01 1.04
CA GLN A 40 -15.84 5.24 0.89
C GLN A 40 -15.56 6.19 2.05
N GLY A 41 -15.52 7.49 1.74
CA GLY A 41 -15.34 8.51 2.76
C GLY A 41 -16.58 8.65 3.64
N CYS A 42 -16.38 8.78 4.95
CA CYS A 42 -17.41 9.09 5.93
C CYS A 42 -17.29 10.54 6.42
N GLU A 43 -18.41 11.12 6.84
CA GLU A 43 -18.48 12.51 7.37
C GLU A 43 -18.20 12.57 8.88
N ILE A 44 -18.22 11.41 9.55
CA ILE A 44 -18.00 11.31 10.99
C ILE A 44 -16.56 10.89 11.21
N ASP A 45 -15.81 11.71 11.93
CA ASP A 45 -14.43 11.40 12.30
C ASP A 45 -14.38 10.07 13.08
N PRO A 46 -13.70 9.03 12.55
CA PRO A 46 -13.60 7.72 13.20
C PRO A 46 -12.85 7.77 14.54
N ARG A 47 -12.24 8.90 14.89
CA ARG A 47 -11.58 9.12 16.17
C ARG A 47 -12.51 9.66 17.26
N SER A 48 -13.75 9.99 16.92
CA SER A 48 -14.64 10.77 17.80
C SER A 48 -15.16 10.01 19.02
N ASP A 49 -15.17 8.67 18.99
CA ASP A 49 -15.76 7.81 20.03
C ASP A 49 -14.73 7.19 20.97
N ALA A 50 -13.43 7.42 20.75
CA ALA A 50 -12.35 6.81 21.52
C ALA A 50 -11.13 7.73 21.68
N SER A 51 -10.29 7.43 22.67
CA SER A 51 -9.02 8.12 22.87
C SER A 51 -7.95 7.52 21.96
N TRP A 52 -7.67 8.23 20.87
CA TRP A 52 -6.61 7.88 19.93
C TRP A 52 -5.34 8.69 20.21
N THR A 53 -4.20 8.00 20.23
CA THR A 53 -2.87 8.62 20.28
C THR A 53 -2.29 8.65 18.87
N LYS A 54 -1.92 9.84 18.38
CA LYS A 54 -1.29 10.02 17.07
C LYS A 54 0.16 9.52 17.12
N ILE A 55 0.51 8.67 16.16
CA ILE A 55 1.87 8.14 15.96
C ILE A 55 2.60 9.01 14.95
N GLU A 56 1.99 9.22 13.78
CA GLU A 56 2.61 9.89 12.64
C GLU A 56 1.57 10.60 11.79
N GLU A 57 2.02 11.63 11.06
CA GLU A 57 1.19 12.36 10.10
C GLU A 57 1.98 12.73 8.85
N PHE A 58 1.29 12.81 7.73
CA PHE A 58 1.86 13.23 6.45
C PHE A 58 0.82 14.02 5.65
N GLU A 59 1.27 15.04 4.92
CA GLU A 59 0.42 15.95 4.14
C GLU A 59 0.76 15.87 2.66
N PHE A 60 -0.23 15.58 1.81
CA PHE A 60 -0.07 15.50 0.36
C PHE A 60 -1.42 15.60 -0.35
N ASP A 61 -1.45 16.00 -1.62
CA ASP A 61 -2.66 15.90 -2.46
C ASP A 61 -2.82 14.44 -2.93
N LEU A 62 -3.64 13.66 -2.21
CA LEU A 62 -3.85 12.24 -2.45
C LEU A 62 -5.02 12.00 -3.40
N THR A 63 -5.99 12.92 -3.40
CA THR A 63 -7.18 12.86 -4.25
C THR A 63 -6.99 13.52 -5.62
N ASN A 64 -5.86 14.20 -5.83
CA ASN A 64 -5.50 14.95 -7.04
C ASN A 64 -6.52 16.05 -7.39
N ASP A 65 -7.10 16.68 -6.37
CA ASP A 65 -8.05 17.78 -6.52
C ASP A 65 -7.41 19.17 -6.35
N GLY A 66 -6.10 19.21 -6.07
CA GLY A 66 -5.33 20.42 -5.83
C GLY A 66 -5.38 20.92 -4.39
N GLN A 67 -6.04 20.20 -3.48
CA GLN A 67 -6.09 20.49 -2.05
C GLN A 67 -5.14 19.58 -1.26
N THR A 68 -4.74 20.02 -0.08
CA THR A 68 -3.91 19.20 0.81
C THR A 68 -4.78 18.22 1.59
N ASP A 69 -4.46 16.94 1.47
CA ASP A 69 -5.03 15.87 2.28
C ASP A 69 -4.07 15.49 3.41
N PHE A 70 -4.61 14.92 4.48
CA PHE A 70 -3.85 14.53 5.67
C PHE A 70 -3.94 13.02 5.86
N ILE A 71 -2.79 12.35 5.93
CA ILE A 71 -2.70 10.97 6.42
C ILE A 71 -2.35 11.03 7.89
N GLY A 72 -3.08 10.29 8.72
CA GLY A 72 -2.74 10.11 10.12
C GLY A 72 -2.73 8.64 10.50
N LEU A 73 -1.68 8.24 11.22
CA LEU A 73 -1.56 6.95 11.88
C LEU A 73 -1.80 7.14 13.38
N TYR A 74 -2.70 6.34 13.93
CA TYR A 74 -3.12 6.40 15.32
C TYR A 74 -3.16 5.01 15.94
N THR A 75 -3.04 4.98 17.27
CA THR A 75 -3.22 3.78 18.08
C THR A 75 -3.98 4.11 19.36
N MET A 76 -4.66 3.13 19.94
CA MET A 76 -5.27 3.26 21.27
C MET A 76 -4.30 2.93 22.42
N ALA A 77 -2.98 2.91 22.16
CA ALA A 77 -1.97 2.86 23.22
C ALA A 77 -1.96 4.18 24.02
N ALA A 78 -1.93 4.07 25.34
CA ALA A 78 -1.73 5.23 26.21
C ALA A 78 -0.27 5.71 26.15
N GLN A 79 -0.04 6.96 26.53
CA GLN A 79 1.30 7.49 26.76
C GLN A 79 1.51 7.75 28.26
N ASP A 80 2.73 7.52 28.73
CA ASP A 80 3.14 7.94 30.07
C ASP A 80 3.31 9.46 30.15
N ALA A 81 3.62 9.97 31.35
CA ALA A 81 3.82 11.41 31.57
C ALA A 81 5.02 12.02 30.80
N LYS A 82 5.85 11.19 30.16
CA LYS A 82 7.00 11.61 29.34
C LYS A 82 6.72 11.45 27.84
N GLY A 83 5.53 10.98 27.45
CA GLY A 83 5.15 10.75 26.07
C GLY A 83 5.59 9.39 25.51
N ASN A 84 6.13 8.49 26.33
CA ASN A 84 6.46 7.14 25.87
C ASN A 84 5.18 6.33 25.74
N PHE A 85 5.06 5.59 24.63
CA PHE A 85 3.94 4.67 24.44
C PHE A 85 3.99 3.53 25.47
N MET A 86 2.84 3.25 26.06
CA MET A 86 2.59 2.14 26.97
C MET A 86 2.03 0.97 26.17
N TRP A 87 2.91 0.28 25.44
CA TRP A 87 2.56 -0.89 24.64
C TRP A 87 2.11 -2.07 25.51
N ASP A 88 1.18 -2.85 24.95
CA ASP A 88 0.65 -4.13 25.48
C ASP A 88 0.77 -5.20 24.38
N ASP A 89 0.25 -6.40 24.61
CA ASP A 89 0.26 -7.51 23.65
C ASP A 89 -0.52 -7.20 22.36
N GLY A 90 -1.37 -6.18 22.34
CA GLY A 90 -1.98 -5.64 21.12
C GLY A 90 -2.81 -4.38 21.36
N GLN A 91 -3.10 -3.65 20.28
CA GLN A 91 -3.82 -2.38 20.32
C GLN A 91 -4.72 -2.24 19.09
N GLN A 92 -5.74 -1.39 19.19
CA GLN A 92 -6.43 -0.89 18.00
C GLN A 92 -5.53 0.10 17.27
N TRP A 93 -5.44 -0.05 15.96
CA TRP A 93 -4.73 0.84 15.06
C TRP A 93 -5.69 1.44 14.05
N LEU A 94 -5.44 2.70 13.70
CA LEU A 94 -6.19 3.44 12.70
C LEU A 94 -5.20 4.15 11.77
N LEU A 95 -5.20 3.80 10.50
CA LEU A 95 -4.64 4.63 9.44
C LEU A 95 -5.81 5.25 8.67
N MET A 96 -5.81 6.57 8.55
CA MET A 96 -6.86 7.26 7.82
C MET A 96 -6.33 8.40 6.97
N VAL A 97 -7.04 8.67 5.88
CA VAL A 97 -6.90 9.90 5.09
C VAL A 97 -8.04 10.84 5.44
N GLN A 98 -7.74 12.11 5.66
CA GLN A 98 -8.72 13.19 5.71
C GLN A 98 -8.54 14.06 4.46
N ALA A 99 -9.58 14.11 3.63
CA ALA A 99 -9.64 14.94 2.43
C ALA A 99 -10.87 15.85 2.52
N GLY A 100 -10.63 17.14 2.76
CA GLY A 100 -11.67 18.10 3.12
C GLY A 100 -12.46 17.65 4.37
N ASP A 101 -13.77 17.52 4.21
CA ASP A 101 -14.70 17.11 5.28
C ASP A 101 -14.88 15.58 5.39
N LYS A 102 -14.22 14.81 4.51
CA LYS A 102 -14.34 13.35 4.48
C LYS A 102 -13.16 12.65 5.13
N PHE A 103 -13.47 11.56 5.83
CA PHE A 103 -12.50 10.66 6.45
C PHE A 103 -12.56 9.29 5.76
N TYR A 104 -11.40 8.75 5.39
CA TYR A 104 -11.25 7.46 4.74
C TYR A 104 -10.41 6.56 5.65
N PRO A 105 -11.02 5.71 6.49
CA PRO A 105 -10.28 4.78 7.34
C PRO A 105 -9.70 3.65 6.48
N LEU A 106 -8.43 3.78 6.10
CA LEU A 106 -7.74 2.81 5.25
C LEU A 106 -7.44 1.51 6.00
N LEU A 107 -7.16 1.62 7.30
CA LEU A 107 -6.99 0.50 8.20
C LEU A 107 -7.65 0.85 9.53
N ALA A 108 -8.47 -0.05 10.06
CA ALA A 108 -9.10 0.08 11.37
C ALA A 108 -9.24 -1.32 11.99
N GLU A 109 -8.17 -1.80 12.61
CA GLU A 109 -8.10 -3.18 13.13
C GLU A 109 -7.30 -3.29 14.43
N TYR A 110 -7.56 -4.37 15.17
CA TYR A 110 -6.73 -4.78 16.29
C TYR A 110 -5.49 -5.51 15.78
N VAL A 111 -4.32 -5.02 16.14
CA VAL A 111 -3.04 -5.67 15.80
C VAL A 111 -2.44 -6.25 17.07
N GLN A 112 -2.24 -7.57 17.08
CA GLN A 112 -1.63 -8.31 18.18
C GLN A 112 -0.16 -8.60 17.86
N LEU A 113 0.73 -8.31 18.81
CA LEU A 113 2.18 -8.54 18.70
C LEU A 113 2.76 -7.97 17.40
N GLY A 114 2.36 -6.76 17.05
CA GLY A 114 2.68 -6.14 15.78
C GLY A 114 2.53 -4.62 15.82
N ASN A 115 2.87 -3.99 14.70
CA ASN A 115 2.78 -2.55 14.50
C ASN A 115 2.18 -2.28 13.12
N VAL A 116 1.81 -1.03 12.84
CA VAL A 116 1.37 -0.59 11.51
C VAL A 116 2.33 0.46 10.99
N TYR A 117 2.84 0.26 9.79
CA TYR A 117 3.66 1.24 9.07
C TYR A 117 3.00 1.57 7.75
N PHE A 118 3.34 2.73 7.19
CA PHE A 118 2.90 3.08 5.86
C PHE A 118 4.00 3.79 5.08
N THR A 119 3.87 3.73 3.76
CA THR A 119 4.62 4.57 2.82
C THR A 119 3.64 5.30 1.91
N VAL A 120 4.07 6.46 1.43
CA VAL A 120 3.35 7.22 0.40
C VAL A 120 4.29 7.35 -0.78
N SER A 121 3.83 6.93 -1.93
CA SER A 121 4.55 7.07 -3.20
C SER A 121 3.66 7.70 -4.25
N GLN A 122 4.27 8.20 -5.31
CA GLN A 122 3.57 8.69 -6.48
C GLN A 122 4.16 7.99 -7.71
N GLU A 123 3.29 7.45 -8.56
CA GLU A 123 3.71 6.87 -9.84
C GLU A 123 4.27 7.96 -10.75
N MET A 124 5.39 7.68 -11.42
CA MET A 124 6.11 8.70 -12.19
C MET A 124 5.35 9.16 -13.46
N GLU A 125 4.49 8.31 -14.02
CA GLU A 125 3.79 8.59 -15.28
C GLU A 125 2.45 9.28 -15.02
N ASP A 126 1.56 8.62 -14.26
CA ASP A 126 0.19 9.10 -14.05
C ASP A 126 0.04 10.02 -12.83
N LEU A 127 1.14 10.28 -12.10
CA LEU A 127 1.17 11.05 -10.85
C LEU A 127 0.15 10.55 -9.81
N LYS A 128 -0.20 9.26 -9.89
CA LYS A 128 -1.17 8.64 -9.01
C LYS A 128 -0.51 8.35 -7.67
N SER A 129 -1.08 8.91 -6.60
CA SER A 129 -0.62 8.69 -5.24
C SER A 129 -1.04 7.30 -4.75
N LYS A 130 -0.11 6.57 -4.16
CA LYS A 130 -0.31 5.23 -3.61
C LYS A 130 0.14 5.20 -2.16
N ILE A 131 -0.74 4.74 -1.28
CA ILE A 131 -0.41 4.49 0.12
C ILE A 131 -0.22 2.99 0.26
N THR A 132 0.93 2.54 0.76
CA THR A 132 1.17 1.13 1.05
C THR A 132 1.28 0.94 2.54
N VAL A 133 0.47 0.04 3.10
CA VAL A 133 0.40 -0.27 4.51
C VAL A 133 1.08 -1.61 4.74
N LEU A 134 1.88 -1.68 5.80
CA LEU A 134 2.66 -2.84 6.21
C LEU A 134 2.29 -3.18 7.66
N VAL A 135 1.73 -4.37 7.86
CA VAL A 135 1.32 -4.88 9.18
C VAL A 135 2.10 -6.16 9.49
N PRO A 136 3.32 -6.05 10.04
CA PRO A 136 4.01 -7.21 10.57
C PRO A 136 3.44 -7.56 11.95
N THR A 137 3.14 -8.84 12.15
CA THR A 137 2.82 -9.39 13.47
C THR A 137 3.82 -10.50 13.82
N GLY A 138 3.66 -11.12 14.98
CA GLY A 138 4.38 -12.34 15.32
C GLY A 138 3.98 -13.57 14.48
N ALA A 139 2.83 -13.52 13.80
CA ALA A 139 2.22 -14.67 13.13
C ALA A 139 2.02 -14.47 11.61
N ASN A 140 2.10 -13.24 11.10
CA ASN A 140 1.90 -12.96 9.69
C ASN A 140 2.54 -11.64 9.26
N LEU A 141 2.62 -11.42 7.96
CA LEU A 141 2.95 -10.16 7.32
C LEU A 141 1.90 -9.83 6.28
N LYS A 142 1.19 -8.71 6.49
CA LYS A 142 0.21 -8.19 5.54
C LYS A 142 0.72 -6.90 4.90
N LEU A 143 0.61 -6.81 3.57
CA LEU A 143 0.82 -5.60 2.78
C LEU A 143 -0.42 -5.30 1.97
N GLU A 144 -0.95 -4.11 2.15
CA GLU A 144 -2.12 -3.61 1.43
C GLU A 144 -1.76 -2.28 0.80
N SER A 145 -2.40 -1.94 -0.31
CA SER A 145 -2.24 -0.62 -0.88
C SER A 145 -3.55 0.03 -1.23
N PHE A 146 -3.54 1.36 -1.19
CA PHE A 146 -4.71 2.20 -1.32
C PHE A 146 -4.41 3.27 -2.33
N THR A 147 -5.31 3.40 -3.29
CA THR A 147 -5.20 4.39 -4.35
C THR A 147 -6.55 5.05 -4.56
N TYR A 148 -6.58 6.38 -4.60
CA TYR A 148 -7.84 7.09 -4.79
C TYR A 148 -8.39 6.87 -6.21
N ASP A 149 -9.67 6.55 -6.29
CA ASP A 149 -10.45 6.45 -7.52
C ASP A 149 -11.44 7.62 -7.56
N VAL A 150 -11.23 8.49 -8.55
CA VAL A 150 -12.02 9.71 -8.73
C VAL A 150 -13.46 9.41 -9.16
N GLU A 151 -13.67 8.36 -9.95
CA GLU A 151 -15.01 7.98 -10.43
C GLU A 151 -15.86 7.42 -9.28
N GLN A 152 -15.22 6.66 -8.38
CA GLN A 152 -15.89 6.00 -7.26
C GLN A 152 -15.83 6.80 -5.96
N GLN A 153 -15.12 7.93 -5.97
CA GLN A 153 -14.92 8.84 -4.84
C GLN A 153 -14.45 8.12 -3.56
N GLY A 154 -13.51 7.20 -3.71
CA GLY A 154 -13.04 6.34 -2.63
C GLY A 154 -11.66 5.76 -2.89
N PHE A 155 -11.06 5.16 -1.86
CA PHE A 155 -9.79 4.47 -1.99
C PHE A 155 -10.02 3.02 -2.37
N VAL A 156 -9.47 2.62 -3.52
CA VAL A 156 -9.43 1.21 -3.93
C VAL A 156 -8.32 0.53 -3.16
N GLN A 157 -8.68 -0.53 -2.43
CA GLN A 157 -7.77 -1.39 -1.71
C GLN A 157 -7.32 -2.55 -2.59
N GLU A 158 -6.01 -2.81 -2.56
CA GLU A 158 -5.37 -3.94 -3.23
C GLU A 158 -4.52 -4.69 -2.21
N MET A 159 -4.80 -5.99 -2.04
CA MET A 159 -3.94 -6.89 -1.26
C MET A 159 -2.68 -7.19 -2.07
N LEU A 160 -1.52 -6.72 -1.59
CA LEU A 160 -0.24 -6.94 -2.26
C LEU A 160 0.43 -8.23 -1.80
N TYR A 161 0.29 -8.54 -0.52
CA TYR A 161 0.86 -9.73 0.09
C TYR A 161 0.16 -10.04 1.42
N ASP A 162 -0.16 -11.31 1.62
CA ASP A 162 -0.58 -11.83 2.91
C ASP A 162 0.16 -13.16 3.11
N SER A 163 1.05 -13.20 4.11
CA SER A 163 1.75 -14.44 4.41
C SER A 163 0.76 -15.46 5.01
N PRO A 164 1.03 -16.76 4.87
CA PRO A 164 0.41 -17.75 5.75
C PRO A 164 0.64 -17.41 7.23
N GLU A 165 -0.16 -18.03 8.09
CA GLU A 165 0.06 -18.00 9.53
C GLU A 165 1.37 -18.75 9.87
N ASP A 166 2.43 -17.98 10.09
CA ASP A 166 3.79 -18.44 10.33
C ASP A 166 4.33 -17.82 11.62
N ASN A 167 4.95 -18.62 12.49
CA ASN A 167 5.61 -18.06 13.67
C ASN A 167 6.93 -17.39 13.27
N PHE A 168 6.93 -16.06 13.16
CA PHE A 168 8.10 -15.30 12.77
C PHE A 168 9.15 -15.30 13.88
N LEU A 169 10.29 -15.92 13.59
CA LEU A 169 11.41 -16.00 14.54
C LEU A 169 12.18 -14.68 14.66
N TYR A 170 12.15 -13.85 13.61
CA TYR A 170 12.85 -12.57 13.55
C TYR A 170 12.27 -11.68 12.45
N ASN A 171 12.16 -10.38 12.72
CA ASN A 171 12.01 -9.35 11.71
C ASN A 171 12.88 -8.13 12.11
N SER A 172 13.37 -7.39 11.12
CA SER A 172 14.20 -6.20 11.34
C SER A 172 13.40 -4.89 11.28
N ILE A 173 12.07 -4.97 11.35
CA ILE A 173 11.20 -3.79 11.28
C ILE A 173 11.15 -3.18 12.69
N PRO A 174 11.47 -1.89 12.87
CA PRO A 174 11.61 -1.30 14.20
C PRO A 174 10.24 -1.04 14.84
N ALA A 175 10.03 -1.48 16.08
CA ALA A 175 8.85 -1.08 16.86
C ALA A 175 8.86 0.43 17.21
N TYR A 176 7.69 0.99 17.48
CA TYR A 176 7.50 2.37 17.93
C TYR A 176 7.82 2.58 19.42
#